data_AF-A0A6A4Q2I2-F1
#
_entry.id   AF-A0A6A4Q2I2-F1
#
_cell.length_a   1.000
_cell.length_b   1.000
_cell.length_c   1.000
_cell.angle_alpha   90.00
_cell.angle_beta   90.00
_cell.angle_gamma   90.00
#
_symmetry.space_group_name_H-M   'P 1'
#
loop_
_entity.id
_entity.type
_entity.pdbx_description
1 polymer ?
#
loop_
_entity_poly.entity_id
_entity_poly.type
_entity_poly.pdbx_seq_one_letter_code
_entity_poly.pdbx_strand_id
1 'polypeptide(L)'
;MWRRGADPDGYVANFVETEQIMQINGYTASFVQVRGSIPLLWEQIVDLTYKPKFELLKLEEAPRVLERHFLDLRKKYGAVVAVDLVNKHGGEGRLCEKFGSTMQQVASDDVRYLHFDFHHICGHVHFENLSILYDQISDFLETNGYLLLNEKGEKMKEQLGVVRTNCIDCLDRTNVTQSMIGRNMLECQLRRLGVFGAKETISSHPNLDDSFKILWANHGDDISVQYSGTPALKGDFVRYFPMNLFHVHYV
;
A
#
# COMPACT_ATOMS: atom_id res chain seq x y z
N MET A 1 -20.02 11.02 -7.40
CA MET A 1 -19.36 10.68 -8.68
C MET A 1 -18.02 10.06 -8.32
N TRP A 2 -17.81 8.79 -8.66
CA TRP A 2 -16.59 8.04 -8.35
C TRP A 2 -15.43 8.68 -9.10
N ARG A 3 -14.48 9.29 -8.39
CA ARG A 3 -13.30 9.91 -9.01
C ARG A 3 -12.16 8.91 -9.01
N ARG A 4 -11.48 8.82 -10.14
CA ARG A 4 -10.28 8.02 -10.37
C ARG A 4 -9.23 8.91 -11.02
N GLY A 5 -7.97 8.49 -10.99
CA GLY A 5 -6.88 9.28 -11.51
C GLY A 5 -6.41 10.40 -10.58
N ALA A 6 -5.67 11.33 -11.17
CA ALA A 6 -5.25 12.59 -10.56
C ALA A 6 -5.96 13.78 -11.20
N ASP A 7 -5.99 14.90 -10.51
CA ASP A 7 -6.27 16.21 -11.10
C ASP A 7 -5.01 16.82 -11.76
N PRO A 8 -5.13 17.95 -12.48
CA PRO A 8 -3.99 18.61 -13.12
C PRO A 8 -2.92 19.13 -12.15
N ASP A 9 -3.20 19.18 -10.85
CA ASP A 9 -2.27 19.59 -9.79
C ASP A 9 -1.57 18.40 -9.11
N GLY A 10 -1.85 17.16 -9.55
CA GLY A 10 -1.21 15.95 -9.05
C GLY A 10 -1.89 15.33 -7.83
N TYR A 11 -3.06 15.82 -7.41
CA TYR A 11 -3.81 15.20 -6.31
C TYR A 11 -4.57 13.99 -6.83
N VAL A 12 -4.28 12.82 -6.25
CA VAL A 12 -4.93 11.57 -6.64
C VAL A 12 -6.23 11.36 -5.89
N ALA A 13 -7.24 10.84 -6.58
CA ALA A 13 -8.42 10.33 -5.93
C ALA A 13 -8.07 9.13 -5.04
N ASN A 14 -8.85 8.97 -3.96
CA ASN A 14 -8.75 7.83 -3.05
C ASN A 14 -7.37 7.68 -2.41
N PHE A 15 -6.72 8.81 -2.07
CA PHE A 15 -5.47 8.80 -1.33
C PHE A 15 -5.73 8.43 0.13
N VAL A 16 -5.04 7.40 0.63
CA VAL A 16 -5.15 6.97 2.03
C VAL A 16 -3.75 6.74 2.60
N GLU A 17 -3.50 7.31 3.77
CA GLU A 17 -2.36 6.99 4.62
C GLU A 17 -2.80 5.92 5.64
N THR A 18 -2.02 4.85 5.74
CA THR A 18 -2.23 3.78 6.71
C THR A 18 -1.03 3.74 7.63
N GLU A 19 -1.26 3.98 8.92
CA GLU A 19 -0.23 3.93 9.97
C GLU A 19 -0.44 2.70 10.87
N GLN A 20 0.61 1.90 11.01
CA GLN A 20 0.66 0.80 11.97
C GLN A 20 1.51 1.21 13.17
N ILE A 21 0.90 1.22 14.35
CA ILE A 21 1.55 1.59 15.61
C ILE A 21 1.66 0.38 16.51
N MET A 22 2.82 0.18 17.13
CA MET A 22 3.00 -0.76 18.23
C MET A 22 3.57 -0.04 19.45
N GLN A 23 3.19 -0.49 20.63
CA GLN A 23 3.78 -0.02 21.87
C GLN A 23 4.14 -1.22 22.75
N ILE A 24 5.39 -1.29 23.19
CA ILE A 24 5.87 -2.39 24.03
C ILE A 24 7.02 -1.92 24.92
N ASN A 25 6.96 -2.26 26.21
CA ASN A 25 7.97 -1.90 27.21
C ASN A 25 8.33 -0.39 27.19
N GLY A 26 7.33 0.48 26.98
CA GLY A 26 7.51 1.93 26.88
C GLY A 26 8.09 2.43 25.54
N TYR A 27 8.57 1.55 24.66
CA TYR A 27 8.93 1.91 23.29
C TYR A 27 7.67 2.03 22.42
N THR A 28 7.69 2.98 21.50
CA THR A 28 6.63 3.15 20.50
C THR A 28 7.24 3.08 19.12
N ALA A 29 6.74 2.20 18.25
CA ALA A 29 7.12 2.18 16.85
C ALA A 29 5.91 2.50 15.96
N SER A 30 6.15 3.24 14.88
CA SER A 30 5.15 3.56 13.88
C SER A 30 5.72 3.31 12.48
N PHE A 31 4.91 2.70 11.62
CA PHE A 31 5.22 2.48 10.22
C PHE A 31 4.07 2.92 9.33
N VAL A 32 4.36 3.85 8.42
CA VAL A 32 3.39 4.46 7.51
C VAL A 32 3.52 3.89 6.10
N GLN A 33 2.39 3.59 5.47
CA GLN A 33 2.29 3.26 4.05
C GLN A 33 1.19 4.13 3.41
N VAL A 34 1.29 4.37 2.12
CA VAL A 34 0.24 5.13 1.40
C VAL A 34 -0.32 4.32 0.24
N ARG A 35 -1.56 4.62 -0.12
CA ARG A 35 -2.19 4.13 -1.34
C ARG A 35 -2.97 5.23 -2.02
N GLY A 36 -3.21 5.06 -3.31
CA GLY A 36 -4.02 5.99 -4.07
C GLY A 36 -4.29 5.52 -5.50
N SER A 37 -5.14 6.26 -6.20
CA SER A 37 -5.33 6.05 -7.64
C SER A 37 -4.01 6.25 -8.41
N ILE A 38 -3.93 5.67 -9.60
CA ILE A 38 -2.83 5.94 -10.54
C ILE A 38 -2.79 7.44 -10.83
N PRO A 39 -1.64 8.11 -10.68
CA PRO A 39 -1.49 9.57 -10.76
C PRO A 39 -1.41 10.07 -12.20
N LEU A 40 -2.40 9.68 -13.00
CA LEU A 40 -2.57 10.09 -14.37
C LEU A 40 -3.96 10.71 -14.53
N LEU A 41 -4.15 11.53 -15.55
CA LEU A 41 -5.46 12.01 -15.96
C LEU A 41 -6.15 10.87 -16.71
N TRP A 42 -7.08 10.17 -16.06
CA TRP A 42 -7.84 9.10 -16.70
C TRP A 42 -9.22 8.96 -16.08
N GLU A 43 -10.15 8.49 -16.90
CA GLU A 43 -11.52 8.25 -16.50
C GLU A 43 -11.92 6.81 -16.84
N GLN A 44 -12.82 6.28 -16.03
CA GLN A 44 -13.49 5.01 -16.30
C GLN A 44 -14.90 5.34 -16.77
N ILE A 45 -15.17 5.09 -18.05
CA ILE A 45 -16.48 5.39 -18.64
C ILE A 45 -17.47 4.35 -18.15
N VAL A 46 -18.37 4.77 -17.26
CA VAL A 46 -19.47 3.93 -16.77
C VAL A 46 -20.51 3.82 -17.88
N ASP A 47 -20.50 2.69 -18.59
CA ASP A 47 -21.53 2.30 -19.56
C ASP A 47 -22.21 0.99 -19.11
N LEU A 48 -23.18 0.50 -19.90
CA LEU A 48 -23.88 -0.77 -19.62
C LEU A 48 -23.01 -2.01 -19.90
N THR A 49 -21.72 -1.84 -20.25
CA THR A 49 -20.85 -2.98 -20.55
C THR A 49 -20.33 -3.64 -19.28
N TYR A 50 -20.07 -4.95 -19.38
CA TYR A 50 -19.57 -5.74 -18.26
C TYR A 50 -18.22 -5.26 -17.71
N LYS A 51 -17.38 -4.63 -18.57
CA LYS A 51 -16.10 -4.06 -18.17
C LYS A 51 -15.95 -2.64 -18.74
N PRO A 52 -16.16 -1.60 -17.91
CA PRO A 52 -15.99 -0.20 -18.30
C PRO A 52 -14.64 0.04 -18.97
N LYS A 53 -14.64 0.86 -20.02
CA LYS A 53 -13.40 1.25 -20.72
C LYS A 53 -12.66 2.32 -19.93
N PHE A 54 -11.33 2.25 -19.97
CA PHE A 54 -10.45 3.28 -19.45
C PHE A 54 -10.01 4.22 -20.57
N GLU A 55 -10.21 5.51 -20.37
CA GLU A 55 -9.72 6.54 -21.28
C GLU A 55 -8.66 7.39 -20.58
N LEU A 56 -7.48 7.40 -21.18
CA LEU A 56 -6.41 8.31 -20.79
C LEU A 56 -6.70 9.68 -21.41
N LEU A 57 -6.71 10.71 -20.58
CA LEU A 57 -6.92 12.09 -20.97
C LEU A 57 -5.57 12.81 -20.97
N LYS A 58 -5.39 13.79 -21.89
CA LYS A 58 -4.25 14.73 -21.87
C LYS A 58 -2.90 14.02 -21.65
N LEU A 59 -2.59 13.06 -22.53
CA LEU A 59 -1.41 12.19 -22.44
C LEU A 59 -0.07 12.96 -22.37
N GLU A 60 -0.07 14.17 -22.91
CA GLU A 60 1.00 15.16 -22.90
C GLU A 60 1.22 15.79 -21.52
N GLU A 61 0.19 15.89 -20.67
CA GLU A 61 0.29 16.42 -19.31
C GLU A 61 0.75 15.36 -18.29
N ALA A 62 0.74 14.08 -18.67
CA ALA A 62 1.04 12.96 -17.78
C ALA A 62 2.39 13.11 -17.03
N PRO A 63 3.53 13.46 -17.67
CA PRO A 63 4.79 13.65 -16.96
C PRO A 63 4.70 14.75 -15.89
N ARG A 64 4.08 15.88 -16.21
CA ARG A 64 3.92 17.03 -15.29
C ARG A 64 3.09 16.67 -14.07
N VAL A 65 1.94 16.02 -14.27
CA VAL A 65 1.04 15.59 -13.19
C VAL A 65 1.74 14.57 -12.29
N LEU A 66 2.45 13.63 -12.91
CA LEU A 66 3.18 12.58 -12.21
C LEU A 66 4.33 13.13 -11.37
N GLU A 67 5.15 14.00 -11.96
CA GLU A 67 6.26 14.67 -11.28
C GLU A 67 5.77 15.49 -10.09
N ARG A 68 4.68 16.25 -10.27
CA ARG A 68 4.07 17.03 -9.18
C ARG A 68 3.62 16.13 -8.03
N HIS A 69 2.94 15.03 -8.35
CA HIS A 69 2.47 14.07 -7.35
C HIS A 69 3.63 13.46 -6.54
N PHE A 70 4.67 12.98 -7.21
CA PHE A 70 5.82 12.36 -6.55
C PHE A 70 6.72 13.37 -5.83
N LEU A 71 6.77 14.62 -6.29
CA LEU A 71 7.44 15.70 -5.57
C LEU A 71 6.77 15.96 -4.21
N ASP A 72 5.44 15.96 -4.16
CA ASP A 72 4.71 16.18 -2.91
C ASP A 72 4.84 15.00 -1.95
N LEU A 73 4.79 13.76 -2.46
CA LEU A 73 5.10 12.57 -1.66
C LEU A 73 6.52 12.63 -1.09
N ARG A 74 7.50 13.01 -1.90
CA ARG A 74 8.89 13.13 -1.46
C ARG A 74 9.08 14.15 -0.36
N LYS A 75 8.45 15.31 -0.50
CA LYS A 75 8.50 16.37 0.52
C LYS A 75 7.89 15.91 1.84
N LYS A 76 6.84 15.10 1.80
CA LYS A 76 6.14 14.63 3.00
C LYS A 76 6.81 13.42 3.66
N TYR A 77 7.25 12.45 2.87
CA TYR A 77 7.67 11.14 3.39
C TYR A 77 9.12 10.76 3.09
N GLY A 78 9.87 11.54 2.30
CA GLY A 78 11.22 11.18 1.88
C GLY A 78 11.24 10.28 0.64
N ALA A 79 12.03 9.21 0.64
CA ALA A 79 12.12 8.31 -0.51
C ALA A 79 10.77 7.61 -0.79
N VAL A 80 10.47 7.28 -2.05
CA VAL A 80 9.20 6.67 -2.44
C VAL A 80 9.46 5.46 -3.31
N VAL A 81 8.88 4.31 -2.95
CA VAL A 81 8.74 3.18 -3.87
C VAL A 81 7.27 3.04 -4.26
N ALA A 82 6.99 3.19 -5.55
CA ALA A 82 5.67 3.02 -6.14
C ALA A 82 5.48 1.59 -6.63
N VAL A 83 4.59 0.85 -5.98
CA VAL A 83 4.22 -0.52 -6.31
C VAL A 83 2.90 -0.53 -7.09
N ASP A 84 2.99 -0.83 -8.38
CA ASP A 84 1.85 -0.95 -9.28
C ASP A 84 1.38 -2.40 -9.39
N LEU A 85 0.19 -2.68 -8.86
CA LEU A 85 -0.41 -4.03 -8.82
C LEU A 85 -1.33 -4.34 -10.02
N VAL A 86 -1.28 -3.50 -11.06
CA VAL A 86 -2.19 -3.56 -12.21
C VAL A 86 -1.83 -4.69 -13.18
N ASN A 87 -2.84 -5.27 -13.83
CA ASN A 87 -2.65 -6.35 -14.79
C ASN A 87 -2.07 -5.80 -16.09
N LYS A 88 -1.10 -6.51 -16.67
CA LYS A 88 -0.55 -6.14 -17.98
C LYS A 88 -1.52 -6.37 -19.13
N HIS A 89 -2.55 -7.19 -18.91
CA HIS A 89 -3.47 -7.63 -19.96
C HIS A 89 -4.86 -7.01 -19.84
N GLY A 90 -5.55 -6.87 -20.98
CA GLY A 90 -6.89 -6.31 -21.07
C GLY A 90 -6.90 -4.77 -20.95
N GLY A 91 -8.07 -4.20 -20.60
CA GLY A 91 -8.26 -2.74 -20.54
C GLY A 91 -7.30 -2.02 -19.58
N GLU A 92 -6.84 -2.69 -18.52
CA GLU A 92 -5.87 -2.13 -17.56
C GLU A 92 -4.45 -1.96 -18.18
N GLY A 93 -4.11 -2.75 -19.20
CA GLY A 93 -2.75 -2.81 -19.74
C GLY A 93 -2.26 -1.48 -20.35
N ARG A 94 -3.16 -0.72 -21.01
CA ARG A 94 -2.83 0.60 -21.57
C ARG A 94 -2.50 1.61 -20.47
N LEU A 95 -3.20 1.55 -19.34
CA LEU A 95 -2.96 2.43 -18.20
C LEU A 95 -1.65 2.07 -17.50
N CYS A 96 -1.38 0.76 -17.32
CA CYS A 96 -0.10 0.27 -16.80
C CYS A 96 1.08 0.69 -17.70
N GLU A 97 0.98 0.49 -19.01
CA GLU A 97 2.04 0.87 -19.96
C GLU A 97 2.32 2.38 -19.93
N LYS A 98 1.27 3.21 -19.93
CA LYS A 98 1.43 4.66 -19.84
C LYS A 98 2.01 5.09 -18.50
N PHE A 99 1.57 4.49 -17.40
CA PHE A 99 2.10 4.80 -16.06
C PHE A 99 3.56 4.41 -15.96
N GLY A 100 3.92 3.18 -16.35
CA GLY A 100 5.30 2.70 -16.33
C GLY A 100 6.23 3.53 -17.21
N SER A 101 5.84 3.85 -18.45
CA SER A 101 6.66 4.68 -19.35
C SER A 101 6.84 6.11 -18.86
N THR A 102 5.82 6.69 -18.21
CA THR A 102 5.91 8.04 -17.62
C THR A 102 6.75 8.02 -16.34
N MET A 103 6.66 6.96 -15.52
CA MET A 103 7.50 6.77 -14.34
C MET A 103 8.99 6.70 -14.67
N GLN A 104 9.38 6.15 -15.84
CA GLN A 104 10.79 6.18 -16.27
C GLN A 104 11.35 7.61 -16.44
N GLN A 105 10.49 8.61 -16.65
CA GLN A 105 10.89 10.01 -16.78
C GLN A 105 10.99 10.72 -15.42
N VAL A 106 10.27 10.22 -14.41
CA VAL A 106 10.20 10.79 -13.05
C VAL A 106 11.08 10.02 -12.05
N ALA A 107 11.52 8.81 -12.43
CA ALA A 107 12.40 7.99 -11.63
C ALA A 107 13.69 8.75 -11.29
N SER A 108 14.07 8.65 -10.02
CA SER A 108 15.27 9.27 -9.46
C SER A 108 15.75 8.38 -8.31
N ASP A 109 16.90 8.72 -7.71
CA ASP A 109 17.43 7.96 -6.57
C ASP A 109 16.42 7.84 -5.41
N ASP A 110 15.56 8.85 -5.24
CA ASP A 110 14.51 8.89 -4.21
C ASP A 110 13.13 8.41 -4.70
N VAL A 111 12.97 8.04 -5.98
CA VAL A 111 11.69 7.57 -6.54
C VAL A 111 11.91 6.31 -7.38
N ARG A 112 11.53 5.17 -6.82
CA ARG A 112 11.58 3.87 -7.49
C ARG A 112 10.20 3.43 -7.95
N TYR A 113 10.11 2.91 -9.17
CA TYR A 113 8.90 2.29 -9.70
C TYR A 113 9.06 0.77 -9.76
N LEU A 114 8.04 0.04 -9.32
CA LEU A 114 7.97 -1.40 -9.41
C LEU A 114 6.59 -1.83 -9.90
N HIS A 115 6.57 -2.51 -11.05
CA HIS A 115 5.37 -3.17 -11.54
C HIS A 115 5.34 -4.63 -11.07
N PHE A 116 4.23 -5.05 -10.48
CA PHE A 116 3.99 -6.42 -10.02
C PHE A 116 2.61 -6.90 -10.50
N ASP A 117 2.58 -7.81 -11.47
CA ASP A 117 1.31 -8.36 -12.00
C ASP A 117 0.66 -9.30 -10.98
N PHE A 118 -0.11 -8.71 -10.06
CA PHE A 118 -0.71 -9.43 -8.95
C PHE A 118 -1.62 -10.57 -9.41
N HIS A 119 -2.41 -10.38 -10.48
CA HIS A 119 -3.30 -11.44 -10.95
C HIS A 119 -2.55 -12.60 -11.58
N HIS A 120 -1.50 -12.32 -12.36
CA HIS A 120 -0.70 -13.39 -12.94
C HIS A 120 0.11 -14.15 -11.88
N ILE A 121 0.68 -13.42 -10.92
CA ILE A 121 1.63 -13.98 -9.94
C ILE A 121 0.91 -14.64 -8.76
N CYS A 122 -0.10 -13.98 -8.18
CA CYS A 122 -0.81 -14.48 -6.99
C CYS A 122 -2.13 -15.18 -7.34
N GLY A 123 -2.71 -14.91 -8.51
CA GLY A 123 -3.99 -15.48 -8.91
C GLY A 123 -5.08 -15.28 -7.85
N HIS A 124 -5.84 -16.35 -7.57
CA HIS A 124 -6.87 -16.35 -6.54
C HIS A 124 -6.41 -16.92 -5.20
N VAL A 125 -5.27 -17.63 -5.15
CA VAL A 125 -4.91 -18.50 -4.02
C VAL A 125 -3.43 -18.46 -3.62
N HIS A 126 -2.54 -17.94 -4.48
CA HIS A 126 -1.08 -18.02 -4.31
C HIS A 126 -0.48 -16.77 -3.67
N PHE A 127 -0.94 -16.44 -2.47
CA PHE A 127 -0.46 -15.27 -1.73
C PHE A 127 0.97 -15.46 -1.21
N GLU A 128 1.48 -16.68 -1.14
CA GLU A 128 2.90 -16.98 -0.88
C GLU A 128 3.82 -16.26 -1.86
N ASN A 129 3.38 -15.99 -3.09
CA ASN A 129 4.15 -15.30 -4.11
C ASN A 129 4.31 -13.80 -3.84
N LEU A 130 3.66 -13.25 -2.81
CA LEU A 130 3.95 -11.89 -2.34
C LEU A 130 5.35 -11.76 -1.72
N SER A 131 5.96 -12.88 -1.32
CA SER A 131 7.38 -12.92 -0.97
C SER A 131 8.26 -12.38 -2.11
N ILE A 132 7.91 -12.65 -3.37
CA ILE A 132 8.64 -12.14 -4.55
C ILE A 132 8.60 -10.61 -4.59
N LEU A 133 7.44 -10.01 -4.31
CA LEU A 133 7.30 -8.56 -4.21
C LEU A 133 8.14 -8.01 -3.05
N TYR A 134 8.07 -8.68 -1.89
CA TYR A 134 8.85 -8.28 -0.72
C TYR A 134 10.36 -8.29 -1.01
N ASP A 135 10.87 -9.36 -1.62
CA ASP A 135 12.29 -9.49 -1.97
C ASP A 135 12.77 -8.37 -2.91
N GLN A 136 11.87 -7.82 -3.74
CA GLN A 136 12.19 -6.71 -4.63
C GLN A 136 12.22 -5.35 -3.93
N ILE A 137 11.60 -5.19 -2.76
CA ILE A 137 11.52 -3.91 -2.03
C ILE A 137 12.16 -3.96 -0.63
N SER A 138 12.71 -5.10 -0.22
CA SER A 138 13.28 -5.32 1.11
C SER A 138 14.44 -4.36 1.39
N ASP A 139 15.29 -4.13 0.40
CA ASP A 139 16.39 -3.16 0.43
C ASP A 139 15.90 -1.73 0.75
N PHE A 140 14.79 -1.33 0.13
CA PHE A 140 14.15 -0.05 0.38
C PHE A 140 13.59 0.02 1.80
N LEU A 141 12.92 -1.04 2.27
CA LEU A 141 12.33 -1.10 3.60
C LEU A 141 13.38 -1.07 4.72
N GLU A 142 14.50 -1.76 4.54
CA GLU A 142 15.61 -1.76 5.49
C GLU A 142 16.25 -0.38 5.62
N THR A 143 16.49 0.27 4.47
CA THR A 143 17.11 1.60 4.37
C THR A 143 16.22 2.69 4.96
N ASN A 144 14.93 2.68 4.61
CA ASN A 144 14.00 3.76 4.96
C ASN A 144 13.27 3.52 6.29
N GLY A 145 13.16 2.28 6.74
CA GLY A 145 12.77 1.91 8.09
C GLY A 145 11.39 2.39 8.55
N TYR A 146 11.33 2.71 9.84
CA TYR A 146 10.12 3.04 10.59
C TYR A 146 10.50 4.02 11.71
N LEU A 147 9.52 4.74 12.26
CA LEU A 147 9.70 5.59 13.44
C LEU A 147 9.86 4.71 14.69
N LEU A 148 10.88 4.98 15.51
CA LEU A 148 11.02 4.34 16.82
C LEU A 148 11.30 5.41 17.88
N LEU A 149 10.48 5.41 18.94
CA LEU A 149 10.62 6.23 20.12
C LEU A 149 10.99 5.37 21.32
N ASN A 150 11.86 5.88 22.19
CA ASN A 150 12.17 5.24 23.46
C ASN A 150 11.11 5.55 24.54
N GLU A 151 11.32 5.04 25.75
CA GLU A 151 10.45 5.22 26.92
C GLU A 151 10.22 6.70 27.31
N LYS A 152 11.14 7.60 26.92
CA LYS A 152 11.05 9.04 27.16
C LYS A 152 10.39 9.82 26.01
N GLY A 153 9.97 9.11 24.96
CA GLY A 153 9.46 9.73 23.73
C GLY A 153 10.57 10.31 22.84
N GLU A 154 11.84 10.03 23.13
CA GLU A 154 12.96 10.50 22.30
C GLU A 154 13.09 9.63 21.06
N LYS A 155 13.40 10.28 19.94
CA LYS A 155 13.46 9.62 18.64
C LYS A 155 14.76 8.82 18.47
N MET A 156 14.62 7.50 18.33
CA MET A 156 15.73 6.58 18.09
C MET A 156 15.92 6.25 16.60
N LYS A 157 14.82 6.23 15.83
CA LYS A 157 14.82 5.99 14.38
C LYS A 157 13.73 6.82 13.72
N GLU A 158 13.98 7.26 12.49
CA GLU A 158 13.00 7.92 11.62
C GLU A 158 12.63 7.01 10.45
N GLN A 159 11.37 7.12 10.01
CA GLN A 159 10.97 6.62 8.72
C GLN A 159 11.36 7.65 7.65
N LEU A 160 12.24 7.27 6.72
CA LEU A 160 12.82 8.16 5.71
C LEU A 160 12.25 7.94 4.30
N GLY A 161 11.24 7.06 4.19
CA GLY A 161 10.59 6.76 2.93
C GLY A 161 9.29 6.00 3.10
N VAL A 162 8.49 5.93 2.04
CA VAL A 162 7.16 5.31 2.04
C VAL A 162 6.96 4.37 0.85
N VAL A 163 6.26 3.26 1.11
CA VAL A 163 5.72 2.43 0.04
C VAL A 163 4.37 3.00 -0.38
N ARG A 164 4.27 3.40 -1.64
CA ARG A 164 3.00 3.75 -2.26
C ARG A 164 2.48 2.56 -3.06
N THR A 165 1.31 2.06 -2.72
CA THR A 165 0.65 1.00 -3.49
C THR A 165 -0.49 1.57 -4.33
N ASN A 166 -0.62 1.15 -5.57
CA ASN A 166 -1.78 1.48 -6.39
C ASN A 166 -2.40 0.24 -7.04
N CYS A 167 -3.70 0.34 -7.27
CA CYS A 167 -4.50 -0.63 -7.98
C CYS A 167 -5.66 0.10 -8.65
N ILE A 168 -6.19 -0.43 -9.76
CA ILE A 168 -7.34 0.17 -10.44
C ILE A 168 -8.63 -0.19 -9.69
N ASP A 169 -8.89 -1.49 -9.45
CA ASP A 169 -10.24 -1.94 -9.07
C ASP A 169 -10.37 -2.68 -7.72
N CYS A 170 -9.27 -3.05 -7.06
CA CYS A 170 -9.38 -3.95 -5.91
C CYS A 170 -8.67 -3.38 -4.69
N LEU A 171 -9.47 -2.83 -3.77
CA LEU A 171 -8.98 -2.53 -2.42
C LEU A 171 -8.32 -3.77 -1.79
N ASP A 172 -8.87 -4.96 -2.06
CA ASP A 172 -8.33 -6.23 -1.58
C ASP A 172 -6.86 -6.45 -1.97
N ARG A 173 -6.47 -6.17 -3.23
CA ARG A 173 -5.08 -6.34 -3.68
C ARG A 173 -4.15 -5.42 -2.89
N THR A 174 -4.53 -4.15 -2.75
CA THR A 174 -3.75 -3.17 -2.00
C THR A 174 -3.69 -3.50 -0.50
N ASN A 175 -4.80 -3.94 0.10
CA ASN A 175 -4.88 -4.25 1.52
C ASN A 175 -4.02 -5.47 1.87
N VAL A 176 -4.05 -6.51 1.03
CA VAL A 176 -3.22 -7.70 1.22
C VAL A 176 -1.73 -7.34 1.07
N THR A 177 -1.36 -6.53 0.07
CA THR A 177 0.03 -6.08 -0.09
C THR A 177 0.50 -5.23 1.09
N GLN A 178 -0.30 -4.23 1.52
CA GLN A 178 0.04 -3.38 2.67
C GLN A 178 0.12 -4.20 3.97
N SER A 179 -0.76 -5.18 4.15
CA SER A 179 -0.74 -6.09 5.31
C SER A 179 0.52 -6.95 5.34
N MET A 180 0.96 -7.48 4.19
CA MET A 180 2.22 -8.23 4.09
C MET A 180 3.43 -7.37 4.46
N ILE A 181 3.49 -6.13 3.95
CA ILE A 181 4.60 -5.21 4.27
C ILE A 181 4.56 -4.83 5.76
N GLY A 182 3.38 -4.51 6.29
CA GLY A 182 3.19 -4.19 7.71
C GLY A 182 3.54 -5.38 8.63
N ARG A 183 3.25 -6.61 8.21
CA ARG A 183 3.66 -7.83 8.93
C ARG A 183 5.17 -7.91 9.04
N ASN A 184 5.88 -7.80 7.93
CA ASN A 184 7.35 -7.85 7.92
C ASN A 184 7.94 -6.73 8.79
N MET A 185 7.37 -5.52 8.72
CA MET A 185 7.89 -4.40 9.49
C MET A 185 7.64 -4.55 10.99
N LEU A 186 6.48 -5.08 11.38
CA LEU A 186 6.18 -5.44 12.76
C LEU A 186 7.15 -6.50 13.29
N GLU A 187 7.48 -7.51 12.49
CA GLU A 187 8.50 -8.49 12.87
C GLU A 187 9.89 -7.87 13.05
N CYS A 188 10.30 -6.97 12.15
CA CYS A 188 11.55 -6.22 12.30
C CYS A 188 11.56 -5.37 13.58
N GLN A 189 10.45 -4.76 13.93
CA GLN A 189 10.30 -3.99 15.17
C GLN A 189 10.37 -4.88 16.42
N LEU A 190 9.65 -6.01 16.43
CA LEU A 190 9.65 -6.97 17.53
C LEU A 190 11.04 -7.59 17.76
N ARG A 191 11.77 -7.93 16.69
CA ARG A 191 13.15 -8.42 16.77
C ARG A 191 14.09 -7.34 17.31
N ARG A 192 13.93 -6.09 16.86
CA ARG A 192 14.74 -4.95 17.33
C ARG A 192 14.60 -4.72 18.84
N LEU A 193 13.39 -4.92 19.37
CA LEU A 193 13.07 -4.76 20.79
C LEU A 193 13.34 -6.02 21.62
N GLY A 194 13.90 -7.07 21.02
CA GLY A 194 14.25 -8.32 21.71
C GLY A 194 13.06 -9.18 22.11
N VAL A 195 11.87 -8.90 21.57
CA VAL A 195 10.65 -9.67 21.82
C VAL A 195 10.67 -10.95 20.98
N PHE A 196 11.12 -10.85 19.74
CA PHE A 196 11.29 -11.98 18.83
C PHE A 196 12.76 -12.40 18.73
N GLY A 197 13.00 -13.70 18.71
CA GLY A 197 14.28 -14.28 18.32
C GLY A 197 14.59 -14.05 16.83
N ALA A 198 15.84 -14.29 16.42
CA ALA A 198 16.31 -14.01 15.05
C ALA A 198 15.51 -14.72 13.93
N LYS A 199 14.95 -15.90 14.22
CA LYS A 199 14.15 -16.71 13.28
C LYS A 199 12.65 -16.72 13.62
N GLU A 200 12.25 -16.01 14.65
CA GLU A 200 10.87 -15.97 15.10
C GLU A 200 10.07 -15.01 14.20
N THR A 201 8.83 -15.39 13.93
CA THR A 201 7.90 -14.70 13.03
C THR A 201 6.54 -14.62 13.69
N ILE A 202 5.64 -13.76 13.18
CA ILE A 202 4.28 -13.66 13.73
C ILE A 202 3.56 -15.01 13.64
N SER A 203 3.83 -15.80 12.59
CA SER A 203 3.27 -17.15 12.42
C SER A 203 3.70 -18.15 13.50
N SER A 204 4.75 -17.86 14.27
CA SER A 204 5.15 -18.66 15.43
C SER A 204 4.25 -18.41 16.65
N HIS A 205 3.41 -17.37 16.62
CA HIS A 205 2.51 -16.98 17.72
C HIS A 205 1.05 -16.90 17.24
N PRO A 206 0.26 -18.00 17.33
CA PRO A 206 -1.08 -18.07 16.76
C PRO A 206 -2.02 -16.93 17.19
N ASN A 207 -2.03 -16.59 18.49
CA ASN A 207 -2.88 -15.51 18.99
C ASN A 207 -2.55 -14.14 18.39
N LEU A 208 -1.26 -13.86 18.18
CA LEU A 208 -0.80 -12.61 17.57
C LEU A 208 -1.10 -12.62 16.07
N ASP A 209 -0.87 -13.75 15.40
CA ASP A 209 -1.17 -13.92 13.98
C ASP A 209 -2.65 -13.70 13.69
N ASP A 210 -3.54 -14.29 14.49
CA ASP A 210 -4.99 -14.13 14.36
C ASP A 210 -5.44 -12.70 14.65
N SER A 211 -4.90 -12.07 15.70
CA SER A 211 -5.19 -10.68 16.02
C SER A 211 -4.75 -9.73 14.91
N PHE A 212 -3.57 -9.97 14.34
CA PHE A 212 -3.03 -9.19 13.23
C PHE A 212 -3.90 -9.34 11.97
N LYS A 213 -4.32 -10.57 11.66
CA LYS A 213 -5.24 -10.84 10.56
C LYS A 213 -6.55 -10.07 10.78
N ILE A 214 -7.21 -10.23 11.92
CA ILE A 214 -8.48 -9.53 12.20
C ILE A 214 -8.33 -8.01 12.06
N LEU A 215 -7.22 -7.43 12.56
CA LEU A 215 -6.95 -6.00 12.43
C LEU A 215 -6.91 -5.54 10.97
N TRP A 216 -6.15 -6.24 10.11
CA TRP A 216 -6.04 -5.90 8.69
C TRP A 216 -7.32 -6.23 7.90
N ALA A 217 -8.13 -7.17 8.37
CA ALA A 217 -9.46 -7.45 7.83
C ALA A 217 -10.38 -6.24 8.04
N ASN A 218 -10.44 -5.75 9.28
CA ASN A 218 -11.26 -4.62 9.67
C ASN A 218 -10.82 -3.34 8.95
N HIS A 219 -9.50 -3.11 8.87
CA HIS A 219 -8.95 -2.02 8.08
C HIS A 219 -9.38 -2.10 6.59
N GLY A 220 -9.33 -3.28 5.99
CA GLY A 220 -9.82 -3.48 4.62
C GLY A 220 -11.31 -3.15 4.47
N ASP A 221 -12.14 -3.62 5.40
CA ASP A 221 -13.58 -3.34 5.41
C ASP A 221 -13.87 -1.85 5.53
N ASP A 222 -13.20 -1.15 6.46
CA ASP A 222 -13.47 0.26 6.72
C ASP A 222 -13.08 1.14 5.53
N ILE A 223 -11.94 0.87 4.89
CA ILE A 223 -11.58 1.60 3.67
C ILE A 223 -12.53 1.25 2.52
N SER A 224 -13.03 0.01 2.44
CA SER A 224 -14.02 -0.34 1.41
C SER A 224 -15.30 0.47 1.59
N VAL A 225 -15.76 0.64 2.83
CA VAL A 225 -16.93 1.47 3.12
C VAL A 225 -16.69 2.92 2.68
N GLN A 226 -15.50 3.47 2.88
CA GLN A 226 -15.16 4.82 2.39
C GLN A 226 -15.17 4.93 0.87
N TYR A 227 -14.73 3.88 0.16
CA TYR A 227 -14.58 3.90 -1.29
C TYR A 227 -15.90 3.61 -2.01
N SER A 228 -16.67 2.62 -1.54
CA SER A 228 -17.84 2.09 -2.24
C SER A 228 -19.13 2.10 -1.43
N GLY A 229 -19.08 2.47 -0.16
CA GLY A 229 -20.23 2.37 0.75
C GLY A 229 -20.53 0.94 1.20
N THR A 230 -19.67 -0.03 0.88
CA THR A 230 -19.83 -1.45 1.25
C THR A 230 -18.53 -2.02 1.85
N PRO A 231 -18.58 -2.98 2.78
CA PRO A 231 -17.40 -3.70 3.26
C PRO A 231 -16.61 -4.41 2.14
N ALA A 232 -15.37 -4.80 2.43
CA ALA A 232 -14.48 -5.39 1.44
C ALA A 232 -14.94 -6.80 1.06
N LEU A 233 -14.93 -7.13 -0.24
CA LEU A 233 -15.43 -8.41 -0.75
C LEU A 233 -14.55 -9.61 -0.33
N LYS A 234 -13.31 -9.38 0.12
CA LYS A 234 -12.38 -10.42 0.59
C LYS A 234 -12.07 -10.37 2.10
N GLY A 235 -12.93 -9.78 2.93
CA GLY A 235 -12.76 -9.78 4.39
C GLY A 235 -12.58 -11.19 4.99
N ASP A 236 -13.18 -12.20 4.35
CA ASP A 236 -13.14 -13.62 4.77
C ASP A 236 -11.73 -14.24 4.73
N PHE A 237 -10.82 -13.72 3.88
CA PHE A 237 -9.45 -14.24 3.83
C PHE A 237 -8.62 -13.83 5.05
N VAL A 238 -9.11 -12.86 5.82
CA VAL A 238 -8.40 -12.27 6.94
C VAL A 238 -9.15 -12.51 8.26
N ARG A 239 -10.32 -13.16 8.24
CA ARG A 239 -11.11 -13.54 9.43
C ARG A 239 -11.38 -15.04 9.48
N TYR A 240 -10.90 -15.70 10.54
CA TYR A 240 -11.54 -16.91 11.08
C TYR A 240 -12.01 -16.61 12.53
N PHE A 241 -13.25 -16.12 12.65
CA PHE A 241 -14.09 -16.02 13.88
C PHE A 241 -13.60 -15.15 15.09
N PRO A 242 -14.50 -14.89 16.08
CA PRO A 242 -15.34 -13.69 16.20
C PRO A 242 -14.67 -12.46 16.85
N MET A 243 -15.31 -11.31 16.62
CA MET A 243 -14.88 -9.93 16.87
C MET A 243 -14.39 -9.58 18.29
N ASN A 244 -13.37 -8.72 18.35
CA ASN A 244 -13.23 -7.66 19.36
C ASN A 244 -12.75 -6.36 18.69
N LEU A 245 -13.34 -5.22 19.11
CA LEU A 245 -13.15 -3.88 18.54
C LEU A 245 -11.73 -3.32 18.77
N PHE A 246 -11.16 -2.68 17.74
CA PHE A 246 -10.07 -1.71 17.89
C PHE A 246 -10.31 -0.51 16.96
N HIS A 247 -10.00 0.69 17.46
CA HIS A 247 -10.20 1.98 16.77
C HIS A 247 -9.07 2.26 15.77
N VAL A 248 -9.46 2.71 14.57
CA VAL A 248 -8.58 3.30 13.55
C VAL A 248 -8.86 4.80 13.51
N HIS A 249 -7.83 5.64 13.65
CA HIS A 249 -7.94 7.08 13.45
C HIS A 249 -7.71 7.41 11.97
N TYR A 250 -8.61 8.20 11.38
CA TYR A 250 -8.46 8.81 10.05
C TYR A 250 -7.95 10.24 10.23
N VAL A 251 -6.87 10.60 9.52
CA VAL A 251 -6.39 12.00 9.39
C VAL A 251 -6.79 12.53 8.02
#